data_AF-A0A6P7GSL0-F1
#
_entry.id   AF-A0A6P7GSL0-F1
#
_cell.length_a   1.000
_cell.length_b   1.000
_cell.length_c   1.000
_cell.angle_alpha   90.00
_cell.angle_beta   90.00
_cell.angle_gamma   90.00
#
_symmetry.space_group_name_H-M   'P 1'
#
loop_
_entity.id
_entity.type
_entity.pdbx_description
1 polymer ?
#
loop_
_entity_poly.entity_id
_entity_poly.type
_entity_poly.pdbx_seq_one_letter_code
_entity_poly.pdbx_strand_id
1 'polypeptide(L)'
;MHFKSTGIYPARGFSEELLLDKFKMQSLQRRRITQSLCFLFKIINNQVNTPELLQLLNLHVPRVASRTSQTFYVNRARSNILVQSPLVQMQAHYNANSDLFDIFNSNLRIIKNTANDIRLQPVTF
;
A
#
# COMPACT_ATOMS: atom_id res chain seq x y z
N MET A 1 -10.25 -20.85 8.57
CA MET A 1 -10.03 -21.28 9.97
C MET A 1 -11.35 -21.47 10.74
N HIS A 2 -12.38 -20.65 10.50
CA HIS A 2 -13.69 -20.80 11.15
C HIS A 2 -14.28 -22.21 11.12
N PHE A 3 -14.41 -22.81 9.93
CA PHE A 3 -14.92 -24.18 9.79
C PHE A 3 -14.12 -25.21 10.60
N LYS A 4 -12.79 -25.07 10.67
CA LYS A 4 -11.94 -25.98 11.46
C LYS A 4 -12.21 -25.86 12.97
N SER A 5 -12.58 -24.66 13.45
CA SER A 5 -12.87 -24.43 14.87
C SER A 5 -14.29 -24.81 15.29
N THR A 6 -15.29 -24.64 14.41
CA THR A 6 -16.70 -24.77 14.78
C THR A 6 -17.45 -25.86 14.01
N GLY A 7 -16.83 -26.47 13.00
CA GLY A 7 -17.47 -27.43 12.09
C GLY A 7 -18.52 -26.80 11.16
N ILE A 8 -18.70 -25.49 11.18
CA ILE A 8 -19.79 -24.79 10.48
C ILE A 8 -19.21 -23.64 9.64
N TYR A 9 -19.69 -23.52 8.39
CA TYR A 9 -19.39 -22.37 7.55
C TYR A 9 -20.21 -21.15 8.00
N PRO A 10 -19.60 -19.96 8.05
CA PRO A 10 -20.35 -18.74 8.35
C PRO A 10 -21.48 -18.54 7.33
N ALA A 11 -22.62 -18.04 7.78
CA ALA A 11 -23.74 -17.70 6.91
C ALA A 11 -23.31 -16.70 5.83
N ARG A 12 -23.95 -16.76 4.66
CA ARG A 12 -23.70 -15.79 3.59
C ARG A 12 -24.01 -14.37 4.10
N GLY A 13 -23.07 -13.44 3.89
CA GLY A 13 -23.19 -12.07 4.39
C GLY A 13 -22.69 -11.86 5.82
N PHE A 14 -22.13 -12.87 6.47
CA PHE A 14 -21.44 -12.69 7.75
C PHE A 14 -20.29 -11.69 7.61
N SER A 15 -20.14 -10.80 8.59
CA SER A 15 -19.11 -9.75 8.58
C SER A 15 -17.70 -10.36 8.54
N GLU A 16 -16.94 -10.01 7.50
CA GLU A 16 -15.53 -10.41 7.37
C GLU A 16 -14.70 -9.86 8.53
N GLU A 17 -14.97 -8.63 8.96
CA GLU A 17 -14.22 -7.94 10.02
C GLU A 17 -14.31 -8.70 11.36
N LEU A 18 -15.49 -9.21 11.70
CA LEU A 18 -15.69 -10.01 12.92
C LEU A 18 -14.93 -11.35 12.86
N LEU A 19 -14.91 -11.99 11.69
CA LEU A 19 -14.12 -13.22 11.49
C LEU A 19 -12.63 -12.94 11.63
N LEU A 20 -12.15 -11.86 11.02
CA LEU A 20 -10.75 -11.47 11.07
C LEU A 20 -10.32 -11.13 12.49
N ASP A 21 -11.12 -10.36 13.25
CA ASP A 21 -10.81 -10.03 14.65
C ASP A 21 -10.81 -11.28 15.54
N LYS A 22 -11.76 -12.20 15.33
CA LYS A 22 -11.79 -13.50 16.04
C LYS A 22 -10.48 -14.28 15.89
N PHE A 23 -9.85 -14.21 14.71
CA PHE A 23 -8.59 -14.89 14.44
C PHE A 23 -7.36 -13.98 14.59
N LYS A 24 -7.53 -12.74 15.08
CA LYS A 24 -6.49 -11.71 15.18
C LYS A 24 -5.71 -11.54 13.88
N MET A 25 -6.44 -11.58 12.76
CA MET A 25 -5.90 -11.42 11.42
C MET A 25 -6.24 -10.06 10.85
N GLN A 26 -5.32 -9.53 10.05
CA GLN A 26 -5.57 -8.34 9.26
C GLN A 26 -6.26 -8.70 7.94
N SER A 27 -7.06 -7.76 7.41
CA SER A 27 -7.67 -7.94 6.09
C SER A 27 -6.61 -8.12 5.01
N LEU A 28 -6.95 -8.85 3.95
CA LEU A 28 -6.04 -9.06 2.82
C LEU A 28 -5.66 -7.73 2.15
N GLN A 29 -6.61 -6.81 2.06
CA GLN A 29 -6.39 -5.48 1.50
C GLN A 29 -5.32 -4.71 2.27
N ARG A 30 -5.42 -4.66 3.62
CA ARG A 30 -4.41 -3.97 4.46
C ARG A 30 -3.03 -4.57 4.25
N ARG A 31 -2.91 -5.91 4.34
CA ARG A 31 -1.64 -6.61 4.15
C ARG A 31 -1.00 -6.32 2.79
N ARG A 32 -1.80 -6.28 1.71
CA ARG A 32 -1.31 -5.92 0.37
C ARG A 32 -0.77 -4.50 0.32
N ILE A 33 -1.49 -3.53 0.90
CA ILE A 33 -1.03 -2.13 0.93
C ILE A 33 0.27 -2.01 1.74
N THR A 34 0.33 -2.63 2.93
CA THR A 34 1.54 -2.64 3.77
C THR A 34 2.74 -3.22 3.01
N GLN A 35 2.53 -4.35 2.32
CA GLN A 35 3.59 -5.01 1.57
C GLN A 35 4.05 -4.15 0.38
N SER A 36 3.11 -3.53 -0.33
CA SER A 36 3.37 -2.56 -1.39
C SER A 36 4.25 -1.40 -0.91
N LEU A 37 3.91 -0.76 0.21
CA LEU A 37 4.68 0.36 0.77
C LEU A 37 6.06 -0.08 1.28
N CYS A 38 6.14 -1.23 1.95
CA CYS A 38 7.41 -1.80 2.39
C CYS A 38 8.32 -2.13 1.20
N PHE A 39 7.76 -2.64 0.11
CA PHE A 39 8.53 -2.97 -1.08
C PHE A 39 9.01 -1.72 -1.80
N LEU A 40 8.16 -0.69 -1.93
CA LEU A 40 8.54 0.62 -2.46
C LEU A 40 9.70 1.23 -1.67
N PHE A 41 9.62 1.23 -0.33
CA PHE A 41 10.71 1.70 0.53
C PHE A 41 12.02 0.94 0.27
N LYS A 42 11.94 -0.38 0.13
CA LYS A 42 13.12 -1.22 -0.14
C LYS A 42 13.77 -0.89 -1.48
N ILE A 43 12.98 -0.59 -2.52
CA ILE A 43 13.51 -0.17 -3.83
C ILE A 43 14.27 1.15 -3.69
N ILE A 44 13.66 2.15 -3.06
CA ILE A 44 14.24 3.51 -2.95
C ILE A 44 15.50 3.53 -2.07
N ASN A 45 15.51 2.75 -0.99
CA ASN A 45 16.63 2.66 -0.06
C ASN A 45 17.66 1.59 -0.46
N ASN A 46 17.66 1.18 -1.73
CA ASN A 46 18.60 0.22 -2.32
C ASN A 46 18.72 -1.11 -1.53
N GLN A 47 17.65 -1.52 -0.83
CA GLN A 47 17.57 -2.81 -0.15
C GLN A 47 17.24 -3.95 -1.14
N VAL A 48 16.77 -3.58 -2.34
CA VAL A 48 16.59 -4.45 -3.50
C VAL A 48 17.43 -3.87 -4.62
N ASN A 49 18.51 -4.55 -4.98
CA ASN A 49 19.45 -4.09 -6.00
C ASN A 49 18.91 -4.41 -7.40
N THR A 50 17.96 -3.60 -7.87
CA THR A 50 17.32 -3.76 -9.18
C THR A 50 17.10 -2.38 -9.80
N PRO A 51 18.11 -1.84 -10.50
CA PRO A 51 18.07 -0.47 -11.04
C PRO A 51 16.93 -0.30 -12.06
N GLU A 52 16.53 -1.37 -12.74
CA GLU A 52 15.42 -1.36 -13.70
C GLU A 52 14.09 -1.02 -13.00
N LEU A 53 13.87 -1.53 -11.80
CA LEU A 53 12.66 -1.22 -11.03
C LEU A 53 12.67 0.22 -10.53
N LEU A 54 13.83 0.72 -10.12
CA LEU A 54 13.98 2.11 -9.68
C LEU A 54 13.74 3.09 -10.84
N GLN A 55 14.23 2.77 -12.04
CA GLN A 55 14.01 3.57 -13.24
C GLN A 55 12.52 3.67 -13.64
N LEU A 56 11.71 2.67 -13.29
CA LEU A 56 10.27 2.67 -13.56
C LEU A 56 9.45 3.50 -12.55
N LEU A 57 10.05 3.96 -11.46
CA LEU A 57 9.37 4.85 -10.49
C LEU A 57 9.42 6.29 -10.99
N ASN A 58 8.25 6.92 -11.08
CA ASN A 58 8.14 8.29 -11.55
C ASN A 58 8.20 9.24 -10.36
N LEU A 59 9.40 9.71 -10.00
CA LEU A 59 9.54 10.72 -8.95
C LEU A 59 9.03 12.07 -9.46
N HIS A 60 8.14 12.67 -8.67
CA HIS A 60 7.64 14.02 -8.89
C HIS A 60 8.39 14.97 -7.95
N VAL A 61 9.16 15.88 -8.53
CA VAL A 61 9.90 16.90 -7.77
C VAL A 61 9.10 18.21 -7.83
N PRO A 62 8.32 18.55 -6.78
CA PRO A 62 7.56 19.78 -6.78
C PRO A 62 8.48 21.00 -6.73
N ARG A 63 8.03 22.12 -7.31
CA ARG A 63 8.69 23.42 -7.13
C ARG A 63 8.55 23.87 -5.68
N VAL A 64 9.51 24.66 -5.19
CA VAL A 64 9.60 25.12 -3.78
C VAL A 64 8.31 25.77 -3.26
N ALA A 65 7.53 26.45 -4.11
CA ALA A 65 6.26 27.09 -3.74
C ALA A 65 4.99 26.25 -4.00
N SER A 66 5.13 24.95 -4.32
CA SER A 66 3.98 24.09 -4.60
C SER A 66 3.25 23.71 -3.32
N ARG A 67 1.92 23.80 -3.35
CA ARG A 67 1.05 23.34 -2.26
C ARG A 67 0.73 21.85 -2.33
N THR A 68 1.11 21.17 -3.41
CA THR A 68 0.92 19.73 -3.59
C THR A 68 2.21 18.98 -3.26
N SER A 69 2.16 18.07 -2.29
CA SER A 69 3.29 17.27 -1.78
C SER A 69 3.34 15.86 -2.37
N GLN A 70 2.80 15.64 -3.58
CA GLN A 70 2.89 14.31 -4.21
C GLN A 70 4.34 13.99 -4.58
N THR A 71 4.88 12.93 -3.99
CA THR A 71 6.25 12.46 -4.23
C THR A 71 6.37 11.66 -5.53
N PHE A 72 5.29 10.98 -5.95
CA PHE A 72 5.29 10.20 -7.20
C PHE A 72 4.29 10.77 -8.21
N TYR A 73 4.64 10.68 -9.49
CA TYR A 73 3.72 10.96 -10.59
C TYR A 73 3.05 9.66 -11.06
N VAL A 74 1.81 9.45 -10.62
CA VAL A 74 1.03 8.26 -11.00
C VAL A 74 0.43 8.50 -12.39
N ASN A 75 1.03 7.87 -13.40
CA ASN A 75 0.54 7.96 -14.78
C ASN A 75 -0.90 7.42 -14.89
N ARG A 76 -1.79 8.19 -15.54
CA ARG A 76 -3.11 7.70 -15.93
C ARG A 76 -2.96 6.64 -17.00
N ALA A 77 -3.16 5.38 -16.64
CA ALA A 77 -3.06 4.29 -17.58
C ALA A 77 -4.37 4.09 -18.36
N ARG A 78 -4.25 3.64 -19.62
CA ARG A 78 -5.39 3.46 -20.54
C ARG A 78 -6.20 2.19 -20.27
N SER A 79 -5.65 1.23 -19.53
CA SER A 79 -6.30 -0.05 -19.23
C SER A 79 -6.31 -0.33 -17.74
N ASN A 80 -7.39 -0.99 -17.27
CA ASN A 80 -7.51 -1.40 -15.87
C ASN A 80 -6.35 -2.30 -15.41
N ILE A 81 -5.78 -3.10 -16.31
CA ILE A 81 -4.64 -3.97 -16.00
C ILE A 81 -3.44 -3.13 -15.58
N LEU A 82 -3.11 -2.08 -16.33
CA LEU A 82 -1.98 -1.20 -16.02
C LEU A 82 -2.25 -0.36 -14.76
N VAL A 83 -3.49 0.09 -14.57
CA VAL A 83 -3.92 0.78 -13.35
C VAL A 83 -3.72 -0.10 -12.11
N GLN A 84 -4.01 -1.40 -12.22
CA GLN A 84 -3.85 -2.39 -11.15
C GLN A 84 -2.43 -2.97 -11.08
N SER A 85 -1.48 -2.46 -11.87
CA SER A 85 -0.11 -2.93 -11.82
C SER A 85 0.55 -2.60 -10.47
N PRO A 86 1.41 -3.48 -9.93
CA PRO A 86 2.03 -3.26 -8.62
C PRO A 86 2.78 -1.93 -8.53
N LEU A 87 3.51 -1.53 -9.58
CA LEU A 87 4.28 -0.28 -9.60
C LEU A 87 3.40 0.97 -9.48
N VAL A 88 2.27 0.98 -10.19
CA VAL A 88 1.30 2.09 -10.13
C VAL A 88 0.61 2.12 -8.77
N GLN A 89 0.17 0.96 -8.28
CA GLN A 89 -0.49 0.84 -6.98
C GLN A 89 0.43 1.27 -5.82
N MET A 90 1.71 0.88 -5.84
CA MET A 90 2.68 1.29 -4.82
C MET A 90 2.84 2.81 -4.74
N GLN A 91 3.03 3.47 -5.88
CA GLN A 91 3.16 4.93 -5.96
C GLN A 91 1.87 5.64 -5.52
N ALA A 92 0.71 5.14 -5.95
CA ALA A 92 -0.59 5.66 -5.56
C ALA A 92 -0.86 5.50 -4.05
N HIS A 93 -0.57 4.33 -3.49
CA HIS A 93 -0.71 4.08 -2.05
C HIS A 93 0.20 4.99 -1.23
N TYR A 94 1.42 5.25 -1.68
CA TYR A 94 2.29 6.19 -0.98
C TYR A 94 1.75 7.61 -1.05
N ASN A 95 1.37 8.12 -2.23
CA ASN A 95 0.82 9.46 -2.36
C ASN A 95 -0.47 9.67 -1.52
N ALA A 96 -1.28 8.63 -1.34
CA ALA A 96 -2.46 8.69 -0.48
C ALA A 96 -2.13 8.69 1.02
N ASN A 97 -0.92 8.29 1.40
CA ASN A 97 -0.46 8.14 2.78
C ASN A 97 0.86 8.88 3.06
N SER A 98 1.21 9.88 2.24
CA SER A 98 2.48 10.61 2.34
C SER A 98 2.62 11.37 3.64
N ASP A 99 1.50 11.70 4.28
CA ASP A 99 1.46 12.40 5.57
C ASP A 99 1.79 11.49 6.75
N LEU A 100 1.71 10.16 6.58
CA LEU A 100 1.93 9.20 7.67
C LEU A 100 3.41 8.92 7.90
N PHE A 101 4.23 8.92 6.85
CA PHE A 101 5.67 8.68 6.96
C PHE A 101 6.40 9.18 5.71
N ASP A 102 7.65 9.59 5.91
CA ASP A 102 8.56 9.98 4.83
C ASP A 102 9.35 8.77 4.32
N ILE A 103 9.22 8.43 3.05
CA ILE A 103 9.89 7.26 2.45
C ILE A 103 11.42 7.38 2.38
N PHE A 104 11.97 8.60 2.41
CA PHE A 104 13.41 8.84 2.30
C PHE A 104 14.11 8.81 3.65
N ASN A 105 13.42 9.16 4.74
CA ASN A 105 14.02 9.30 6.07
C ASN A 105 13.45 8.33 7.12
N SER A 106 12.43 7.54 6.80
CA SER A 106 11.86 6.56 7.74
C SER A 106 12.64 5.24 7.74
N ASN A 107 12.36 4.39 8.72
CA ASN A 107 12.83 3.00 8.75
C ASN A 107 11.68 2.01 8.51
N LEU A 108 12.01 0.77 8.11
CA LEU A 108 11.01 -0.28 7.84
C LEU A 108 10.09 -0.60 9.02
N ARG A 109 10.52 -0.39 10.27
CA ARG A 109 9.69 -0.66 11.45
C ARG A 109 8.60 0.39 11.57
N ILE A 110 8.94 1.66 11.39
CA ILE A 110 8.00 2.79 11.40
C ILE A 110 6.94 2.55 10.32
N ILE A 111 7.35 2.23 9.09
CA ILE A 111 6.43 2.00 7.96
C ILE A 111 5.46 0.85 8.25
N LYS A 112 5.94 -0.25 8.84
CA LYS A 112 5.07 -1.38 9.21
C LYS A 112 4.08 -1.02 10.31
N ASN A 113 4.51 -0.21 11.28
CA ASN A 113 3.66 0.19 12.40
C ASN A 113 2.59 1.19 11.95
N THR A 114 2.97 2.22 11.19
CA THR A 114 2.03 3.20 10.61
C THR A 114 1.11 2.55 9.57
N ALA A 115 1.54 1.45 8.95
CA ALA A 115 0.68 0.72 8.02
C ALA A 115 -0.57 0.09 8.67
N ASN A 116 -0.59 -0.06 10.00
CA ASN A 116 -1.79 -0.48 10.72
C ASN A 116 -2.87 0.61 10.75
N ASP A 117 -2.45 1.87 10.67
CA ASP A 117 -3.30 3.07 10.74
C ASP A 117 -3.67 3.62 9.36
N ILE A 118 -3.31 2.91 8.28
CA ILE A 118 -3.61 3.33 6.91
C ILE A 118 -5.12 3.45 6.71
N ARG A 119 -5.52 4.62 6.21
CA ARG A 119 -6.88 4.87 5.74
C ARG A 119 -7.09 4.05 4.47
N LEU A 120 -7.97 3.06 4.53
CA LEU A 120 -8.42 2.30 3.37
C LEU A 120 -9.32 3.20 2.51
N GLN A 121 -8.72 4.10 1.73
CA GLN A 121 -9.46 4.83 0.71
C GLN A 121 -9.42 4.04 -0.61
N PRO A 122 -10.54 3.96 -1.34
CA PRO A 122 -10.52 3.45 -2.70
C PRO A 122 -9.61 4.36 -3.53
N VAL A 123 -8.65 3.77 -4.25
CA VAL A 123 -7.79 4.51 -5.17
C VAL A 123 -8.66 4.98 -6.34
N THR A 124 -9.18 6.20 -6.25
CA THR A 124 -9.93 6.86 -7.32
C THR A 124 -8.96 7.59 -8.24
N PHE A 125 -9.01 7.26 -9.54
CA PHE A 125 -8.19 7.87 -10.59
C PHE A 125 -8.90 9.04 -11.27
#